data_AF-A0A8C3QJ13-F1
#
_entry.id   AF-A0A8C3QJ13-F1
#
_cell.length_a   1.000
_cell.length_b   1.000
_cell.length_c   1.000
_cell.angle_alpha   90.00
_cell.angle_beta   90.00
_cell.angle_gamma   90.00
#
_symmetry.space_group_name_H-M   'P 1'
#
loop_
_entity.id
_entity.type
_entity.pdbx_description
1 polymer ?
#
loop_
_entity_poly.entity_id
_entity_poly.type
_entity_poly.pdbx_seq_one_letter_code
_entity_poly.pdbx_strand_id
1 'polypeptide(L)' 'MALSALERDPAAGGRFSSAVPPLCRRRPCVLGVDEAGRGPVLGPMVYAICYCPEEKLPELEALGVAGRGS' A
#
# COMPACT_ATOMS: atom_id res chain seq x y z
N MET A 1 13.87 -6.66 -7.95
CA MET A 1 13.16 -7.97 -8.07
C MET A 1 11.71 -7.96 -7.55
N ALA A 2 11.26 -7.03 -6.67
CA ALA A 2 9.81 -6.90 -6.37
C ALA A 2 9.08 -5.86 -7.25
N LEU A 3 9.82 -4.84 -7.72
CA LEU A 3 9.28 -3.69 -8.46
C LEU A 3 9.66 -3.70 -9.95
N SER A 4 10.35 -4.73 -10.45
CA SER A 4 10.72 -4.82 -11.87
C SER A 4 9.52 -4.91 -12.81
N ALA A 5 8.34 -5.26 -12.30
CA ALA A 5 7.12 -5.19 -13.10
C ALA A 5 6.58 -3.75 -13.30
N LEU A 6 7.10 -2.75 -12.58
CA LEU A 6 6.88 -1.31 -12.88
C LEU A 6 7.73 -0.82 -14.05
N GLU A 7 8.73 -1.60 -14.49
CA GLU A 7 9.54 -1.31 -15.67
C GLU A 7 8.81 -1.69 -16.97
N ARG A 8 7.61 -2.27 -16.88
CA ARG A 8 6.71 -2.51 -18.03
C ARG A 8 6.00 -1.22 -18.43
N ASP A 9 5.35 -1.23 -19.59
CA ASP A 9 4.59 -0.10 -20.13
C ASP A 9 3.72 0.59 -19.05
N PRO A 10 4.10 1.80 -18.59
CA PRO A 10 3.39 2.50 -17.53
C PRO A 10 2.00 2.99 -17.95
N ALA A 11 1.71 3.02 -19.27
CA ALA A 11 0.38 3.37 -19.78
C ALA A 11 -0.64 2.23 -19.64
N ALA A 12 -0.18 0.98 -19.52
CA ALA A 12 -1.05 -0.18 -19.34
C ALA A 12 -1.56 -0.33 -17.89
N GLY A 13 -0.99 0.44 -16.95
CA GLY A 13 -1.23 0.28 -15.52
C GLY A 13 -0.63 -1.03 -14.97
N GLY A 14 -0.62 -1.16 -13.64
CA GLY A 14 -0.09 -2.34 -12.98
C GLY A 14 -0.67 -2.51 -11.59
N ARG A 15 -1.05 -3.75 -11.24
CA ARG A 15 -1.50 -4.11 -9.89
C ARG A 15 -0.42 -4.93 -9.20
N PHE A 16 -0.03 -4.47 -8.02
CA PHE A 16 0.93 -5.15 -7.15
C PHE A 16 0.27 -5.46 -5.81
N SER A 17 0.51 -6.65 -5.29
CA SER A 17 -0.02 -7.07 -4.00
C SER A 17 0.86 -8.11 -3.36
N SER A 18 0.98 -8.07 -2.04
CA SER A 18 1.52 -9.17 -1.25
C SER A 18 0.53 -10.36 -1.23
N ALA A 19 1.02 -11.52 -0.80
CA ALA A 19 0.13 -12.60 -0.41
C ALA A 19 -0.69 -12.20 0.83
N VAL A 20 -1.97 -12.55 0.86
CA VAL A 20 -2.87 -12.23 1.99
C VAL A 20 -2.49 -13.07 3.22
N PRO A 21 -2.14 -12.45 4.35
CA PRO A 21 -1.82 -13.19 5.58
C PRO A 21 -3.04 -13.99 6.07
N PRO A 22 -2.87 -15.24 6.57
CA PRO A 22 -3.99 -16.07 7.02
C PRO A 22 -4.85 -15.43 8.12
N LEU A 23 -4.25 -14.65 9.03
CA LEU A 23 -4.96 -13.93 10.09
C LEU A 23 -6.00 -12.95 9.54
N CYS A 24 -5.64 -12.20 8.48
CA CYS A 24 -6.51 -11.21 7.86
C CYS A 24 -7.73 -11.82 7.14
N ARG A 25 -7.75 -13.15 6.92
CA ARG A 25 -8.92 -13.84 6.36
C ARG A 25 -9.97 -14.23 7.41
N ARG A 26 -9.59 -14.20 8.69
CA ARG A 26 -10.40 -14.75 9.79
C ARG A 26 -10.78 -13.73 10.84
N ARG A 27 -10.14 -12.55 10.83
CA ARG A 27 -10.31 -11.50 11.84
C ARG A 27 -10.68 -10.17 11.18
N PRO A 28 -11.44 -9.30 11.86
CA PRO A 28 -11.64 -7.93 11.43
C PRO A 28 -10.30 -7.25 11.16
N CYS A 29 -10.22 -6.50 10.07
CA CYS A 29 -9.03 -5.78 9.67
C CYS A 29 -9.33 -4.30 9.55
N VAL A 30 -8.34 -3.50 9.92
CA VAL A 30 -8.29 -2.08 9.60
C VAL A 30 -7.57 -1.90 8.27
N LEU A 31 -8.05 -0.96 7.45
CA LEU A 31 -7.52 -0.72 6.10
C LEU A 31 -7.30 0.79 5.90
N GLY A 32 -6.09 1.16 5.49
CA GLY A 32 -5.74 2.51 5.04
C GLY A 32 -5.63 2.56 3.51
N VAL A 33 -6.04 3.69 2.93
CA VAL A 33 -5.94 4.00 1.49
C VAL A 33 -5.20 5.31 1.35
N ASP A 34 -4.27 5.39 0.40
CA ASP A 34 -3.54 6.62 0.10
C ASP A 34 -3.12 6.66 -1.38
N GLU A 35 -2.75 7.84 -1.85
CA GLU A 35 -2.26 8.07 -3.20
C GLU A 35 -0.94 8.85 -3.23
N ALA A 36 -0.17 8.63 -4.30
CA ALA A 36 1.03 9.39 -4.59
C ALA A 36 1.08 9.76 -6.08
N GLY A 37 1.74 10.88 -6.38
CA GLY A 37 1.84 11.40 -7.75
C GLY A 37 0.69 12.32 -8.16
N ARG A 38 -0.05 12.91 -7.21
CA ARG A 38 -1.02 13.97 -7.49
C ARG A 38 -0.30 15.31 -7.68
N GLY A 39 -0.50 15.97 -8.82
CA GLY A 39 0.02 17.32 -9.10
C GLY A 39 1.12 17.44 -10.17
N PRO A 40 2.05 16.48 -10.32
CA PRO A 40 2.97 16.46 -11.45
C PRO A 40 2.24 16.44 -12.79
N VAL A 41 2.79 17.14 -13.79
CA VAL A 41 2.26 17.16 -15.16
C VAL A 41 2.53 15.84 -15.88
N LEU A 42 3.62 15.17 -15.51
CA LEU A 42 4.09 13.92 -16.12
C LEU A 42 4.40 12.90 -15.03
N GLY A 43 4.23 11.62 -15.35
CA GLY A 43 4.46 10.50 -14.45
C GLY A 43 3.17 9.79 -14.03
N PRO A 44 3.26 8.54 -13.55
CA PRO A 44 2.09 7.77 -13.16
C PRO A 44 1.51 8.25 -11.82
N MET A 45 0.19 8.16 -11.69
CA MET A 45 -0.49 8.25 -10.41
C MET A 45 -0.58 6.85 -9.79
N VAL A 46 -0.26 6.73 -8.50
CA VAL A 46 -0.25 5.45 -7.79
C VAL A 46 -1.24 5.50 -6.62
N TYR A 47 -2.06 4.46 -6.51
CA TYR A 47 -2.90 4.21 -5.33
C TYR A 47 -2.36 3.00 -4.57
N ALA A 48 -2.35 3.09 -3.26
CA ALA A 48 -1.94 2.01 -2.37
C ALA A 48 -2.97 1.77 -1.28
N ILE A 49 -3.03 0.52 -0.83
CA ILE A 49 -3.77 0.13 0.38
C ILE A 49 -2.84 -0.64 1.31
N CYS A 50 -3.05 -0.48 2.60
CA CYS A 50 -2.40 -1.27 3.65
C CYS A 50 -3.46 -1.76 4.62
N TYR A 51 -3.34 -2.99 5.10
CA TYR A 51 -4.29 -3.56 6.05
C TYR A 51 -3.61 -4.48 7.05
N CYS A 52 -4.13 -4.52 8.28
CA CYS A 52 -3.73 -5.44 9.32
C CYS A 52 -4.94 -5.84 10.19
N PRO A 53 -4.88 -6.95 10.93
CA PRO A 53 -5.90 -7.27 11.93
C PRO A 53 -6.03 -6.14 12.95
N GLU A 54 -7.26 -5.81 13.35
CA GLU A 54 -7.54 -4.68 14.25
C GLU A 54 -6.76 -4.77 15.57
N GLU A 55 -6.61 -5.97 16.12
CA GLU A 55 -5.87 -6.20 17.36
C GLU A 55 -4.35 -5.96 17.23
N LYS A 56 -3.83 -5.88 15.99
CA LYS A 56 -2.42 -5.59 15.69
C LYS A 56 -2.17 -4.12 15.33
N LEU A 57 -3.20 -3.27 15.38
CA LEU A 57 -3.03 -1.85 15.10
C LEU A 57 -1.98 -1.17 16.02
N PRO A 58 -1.92 -1.44 17.34
CA PRO A 58 -0.88 -0.85 18.19
C PRO A 58 0.55 -1.29 17.80
N GLU A 59 0.71 -2.52 17.32
CA GLU A 59 2.01 -3.00 16.80
C GLU A 59 2.39 -2.22 15.53
N LEU A 60 1.43 -1.93 14.65
CA LEU A 60 1.65 -1.18 13.41
C LEU A 60 2.05 0.29 13.70
N GLU A 61 1.42 0.91 14.70
CA GLU A 61 1.77 2.26 15.16
C GLU A 61 3.19 2.31 15.73
N ALA A 62 3.55 1.32 16.55
CA ALA A 62 4.88 1.21 17.14
C ALA A 62 6.01 1.02 16.12
N LEU A 63 5.71 0.48 14.92
CA LEU A 63 6.68 0.38 13.83
C LEU A 63 7.09 1.74 13.25
N GLY A 64 6.37 2.83 13.55
CA GLY A 64 6.74 4.17 13.12
C GLY A 64 6.69 4.38 11.60
N VAL A 65 5.86 3.61 10.89
CA VAL A 65 5.68 3.67 9.43
C VAL A 65 4.79 4.82 8.97
N ALA A 66 4.52 5.79 9.85
CA ALA A 66 3.77 6.99 9.51
C ALA A 66 4.52 7.79 8.44
N GLY A 67 3.80 8.23 7.40
CA GLY A 67 4.34 9.21 6.46
C GLY A 67 4.80 10.46 7.21
N ARG A 68 5.88 11.09 6.74
CA ARG A 68 6.22 12.43 7.23
C ARG A 68 5.12 13.37 6.76
N GLY A 69 4.28 13.82 7.68
CA GLY A 69 3.34 14.91 7.42
C GLY A 69 4.14 16.14 6.97
N SER A 70 3.82 16.63 5.78
CA SER A 70 4.08 18.02 5.41
C SER A 70 3.09 18.92 6.12
#